data_AF-A0A815UZG1-F1
#
_entry.id   AF-A0A815UZG1-F1
#
_cell.length_a   1.000
_cell.length_b   1.000
_cell.length_c   1.000
_cell.angle_alpha   90.00
_cell.angle_beta   90.00
_cell.angle_gamma   90.00
#
_symmetry.space_group_name_H-M   'P 1'
#
loop_
_entity.id
_entity.type
_entity.pdbx_description
1 polymer ?
#
loop_
_entity_poly.entity_id
_entity_poly.type
_entity_poly.pdbx_seq_one_letter_code
_entity_poly.pdbx_strand_id
1 'polypeptide(L)'
;PKPVRPYLGQQWNLGILYYIYMSMVAVFCTNAINILAGVNGLEVGQSIVIAISILIFNLVELQGICWEEHLFSLYFMIPFIACTIPILIKNWYPAEIFVGDTLCYFSGMTFAVVGIIGHFSKTMLLFFIPQIINFLLSIPQLFHFIPCPRHRLPR
;
A
#
# COMPACT_ATOMS: atom_id res chain seq x y z
N PRO A 1 0.10 -14.55 -14.92
CA PRO A 1 -0.54 -15.17 -13.72
C PRO A 1 -0.78 -16.67 -13.98
N LYS A 2 -0.71 -17.53 -12.96
CA LYS A 2 -0.87 -19.00 -13.11
C LYS A 2 -2.09 -19.42 -13.98
N PRO A 3 -3.30 -18.83 -13.82
CA PRO A 3 -4.47 -19.24 -14.63
C PRO A 3 -4.42 -18.82 -16.11
N VAL A 4 -3.62 -17.81 -16.46
CA VAL A 4 -3.55 -17.26 -17.84
C VAL A 4 -2.35 -17.83 -18.62
N ARG A 5 -1.51 -18.65 -17.98
CA ARG A 5 -0.34 -19.30 -18.59
C ARG A 5 -0.67 -20.12 -19.85
N PRO A 6 -1.80 -20.83 -19.96
CA PRO A 6 -2.15 -21.56 -21.17
C PRO A 6 -2.30 -20.66 -22.42
N TYR A 7 -2.65 -19.39 -22.23
CA TYR A 7 -2.91 -18.45 -23.33
C TYR A 7 -1.70 -17.54 -23.64
N LEU A 8 -0.91 -17.18 -22.63
CA LEU A 8 0.16 -16.18 -22.74
C LEU A 8 1.58 -16.78 -22.66
N GLY A 9 1.70 -18.10 -22.47
CA GLY A 9 2.98 -18.76 -22.24
C GLY A 9 3.51 -18.60 -20.82
N GLN A 10 4.71 -19.14 -20.56
CA GLN A 10 5.31 -19.14 -19.22
C GLN A 10 5.96 -17.80 -18.85
N GLN A 11 6.49 -17.08 -19.84
CA GLN A 11 7.20 -15.80 -19.68
C GLN A 11 6.70 -14.81 -20.72
N TRP A 12 6.49 -13.57 -20.30
CA TRP A 12 5.99 -12.50 -21.16
C TRP A 12 6.74 -11.21 -20.82
N ASN A 13 7.35 -10.59 -21.84
CA ASN A 13 8.03 -9.31 -21.68
C ASN A 13 7.02 -8.17 -21.87
N LEU A 14 6.70 -7.49 -20.78
CA LEU A 14 5.73 -6.39 -20.76
C LEU A 14 6.31 -5.07 -21.32
N GLY A 15 7.64 -4.93 -21.41
CA GLY A 15 8.30 -3.72 -21.91
C GLY A 15 7.76 -2.44 -21.25
N ILE A 16 7.32 -1.48 -22.06
CA ILE A 16 6.76 -0.20 -21.60
C ILE A 16 5.55 -0.34 -20.66
N LEU A 17 4.74 -1.40 -20.82
CA LEU A 17 3.58 -1.64 -19.97
C LEU A 17 3.99 -1.93 -18.52
N TYR A 18 5.20 -2.45 -18.30
CA TYR A 18 5.72 -2.65 -16.95
C TYR A 18 6.02 -1.32 -16.24
N TYR A 19 6.51 -0.32 -16.97
CA TYR A 19 6.73 1.03 -16.42
C TYR A 19 5.41 1.70 -16.07
N ILE A 20 4.41 1.58 -16.94
CA ILE A 20 3.05 2.07 -16.66
C ILE A 20 2.49 1.37 -15.41
N TYR A 21 2.66 0.05 -15.29
CA TYR A 21 2.28 -0.69 -14.09
C TYR A 21 2.96 -0.14 -12.83
N MET A 22 4.29 0.08 -12.86
CA MET A 22 5.02 0.64 -11.71
C MET A 22 4.48 2.01 -11.29
N SER A 23 4.22 2.91 -12.26
CA SER A 23 3.60 4.21 -11.99
C SER A 23 2.20 4.07 -11.38
N MET A 24 1.37 3.17 -11.94
CA MET A 24 0.01 2.95 -11.44
C MET A 24 0.00 2.30 -10.05
N VAL A 25 0.97 1.47 -9.71
CA VAL A 25 1.12 0.94 -8.34
C VAL A 25 1.40 2.07 -7.35
N ALA A 26 2.29 3.02 -7.69
CA ALA A 26 2.55 4.17 -6.84
C ALA A 26 1.29 5.05 -6.66
N VAL A 27 0.58 5.36 -7.75
CA VAL A 27 -0.69 6.12 -7.69
C VAL A 27 -1.76 5.36 -6.91
N PHE A 28 -1.83 4.05 -7.07
CA PHE A 28 -2.78 3.21 -6.36
C PHE A 28 -2.50 3.23 -4.85
N CYS A 29 -1.28 2.93 -4.41
CA CYS A 29 -0.96 2.81 -3.00
C CYS A 29 -1.23 4.10 -2.21
N THR A 30 -0.92 5.27 -2.79
CA THR A 30 -1.16 6.57 -2.15
C THR A 30 -2.65 6.89 -2.02
N ASN A 31 -3.43 6.63 -3.07
CA ASN A 31 -4.86 6.93 -3.06
C ASN A 31 -5.69 5.88 -2.31
N ALA A 32 -5.28 4.60 -2.36
CA ALA A 32 -6.04 3.51 -1.76
C ALA A 32 -6.09 3.60 -0.23
N ILE A 33 -4.99 4.04 0.40
CA ILE A 33 -4.97 4.38 1.83
C ILE A 33 -5.85 5.62 2.07
N ASN A 34 -5.73 6.65 1.23
CA ASN A 34 -6.44 7.91 1.42
C ASN A 34 -7.98 7.79 1.32
N ILE A 35 -8.48 6.89 0.48
CA ILE A 35 -9.94 6.65 0.37
C ILE A 35 -10.47 5.71 1.46
N LEU A 36 -9.59 4.98 2.17
CA LEU A 36 -9.93 4.13 3.30
C LEU A 36 -9.56 4.87 4.60
N ALA A 37 -10.27 5.96 4.87
CA ALA A 37 -9.90 6.97 5.86
C ALA A 37 -11.11 7.56 6.59
N GLY A 38 -10.84 8.39 7.60
CA GLY A 38 -11.81 9.23 8.30
C GLY A 38 -12.44 8.63 9.56
N VAL A 39 -11.81 7.61 10.13
CA VAL A 39 -12.04 7.16 11.51
C VAL A 39 -10.71 7.26 12.26
N ASN A 40 -10.74 7.78 13.50
CA ASN A 40 -9.54 8.00 14.32
C ASN A 40 -8.63 6.77 14.36
N GLY A 41 -7.37 6.93 13.95
CA GLY A 41 -6.36 5.87 13.94
C GLY A 41 -6.37 4.97 12.70
N LEU A 42 -7.33 5.11 11.76
CA LEU A 42 -7.49 4.17 10.65
C LEU A 42 -6.36 4.28 9.61
N GLU A 43 -6.01 5.49 9.20
CA GLU A 43 -4.99 5.76 8.17
C GLU A 43 -3.60 5.32 8.65
N VAL A 44 -3.27 5.67 9.90
CA VAL A 44 -1.99 5.31 10.53
C VAL A 44 -1.95 3.83 10.87
N GLY A 45 -3.03 3.31 11.44
CA GLY A 45 -3.12 1.92 11.90
C GLY A 45 -2.97 0.92 10.75
N GLN A 46 -3.70 1.13 9.65
CA GLN A 46 -3.57 0.25 8.47
C GLN A 46 -2.16 0.31 7.87
N SER A 47 -1.54 1.50 7.86
CA SER A 47 -0.19 1.69 7.33
C SER A 47 0.85 0.97 8.19
N ILE A 48 0.72 1.01 9.52
CA ILE A 48 1.58 0.26 10.43
C ILE A 48 1.42 -1.25 10.25
N VAL A 49 0.19 -1.76 10.11
CA VAL A 49 -0.05 -3.19 9.87
C VAL A 49 0.61 -3.65 8.57
N ILE A 50 0.48 -2.88 7.49
CA ILE A 50 1.16 -3.16 6.22
C ILE A 50 2.69 -3.12 6.39
N ALA A 51 3.22 -2.08 7.03
CA ALA A 51 4.65 -1.92 7.25
C ALA A 51 5.24 -3.08 8.07
N ILE A 52 4.56 -3.50 9.14
CA ILE A 52 4.98 -4.66 9.96
C ILE A 52 4.90 -5.95 9.14
N SER A 53 3.89 -6.11 8.29
CA SER A 53 3.77 -7.29 7.41
C SER A 53 4.95 -7.37 6.43
N ILE A 54 5.33 -6.23 5.83
CA ILE A 54 6.51 -6.13 4.96
C ILE A 54 7.79 -6.36 5.76
N LEU A 55 7.91 -5.80 6.97
CA LEU A 55 9.06 -6.00 7.85
C LEU A 55 9.27 -7.49 8.15
N ILE A 56 8.23 -8.19 8.59
CA ILE A 56 8.29 -9.63 8.88
C ILE A 56 8.64 -10.42 7.62
N PHE A 57 8.02 -10.10 6.49
CA PHE A 57 8.32 -10.74 5.20
C PHE A 57 9.79 -10.58 4.82
N ASN A 58 10.34 -9.36 4.91
CA ASN A 58 11.74 -9.11 4.62
C ASN A 58 12.67 -9.87 5.55
N LEU A 59 12.36 -9.93 6.86
CA LEU A 59 13.17 -10.67 7.83
C LEU A 59 13.22 -12.17 7.51
N VAL A 60 12.13 -12.76 7.01
CA VAL A 60 12.08 -14.15 6.55
C VAL A 60 12.95 -14.35 5.30
N GLU A 61 12.84 -13.44 4.34
CA GLU A 61 13.55 -13.55 3.05
C GLU A 61 15.03 -13.12 3.10
N LEU A 62 15.52 -12.56 4.22
CA LEU A 62 16.94 -12.25 4.41
C LEU A 62 17.86 -13.47 4.33
N GLN A 63 17.34 -14.67 4.58
CA GLN A 63 18.09 -15.92 4.43
C GLN A 63 18.02 -16.49 3.00
N GLY A 64 17.23 -15.86 2.13
CA GLY A 64 16.99 -16.28 0.76
C GLY A 64 18.03 -15.76 -0.23
N ILE A 65 17.76 -16.02 -1.51
CA ILE A 65 18.65 -15.64 -2.62
C ILE A 65 18.63 -14.11 -2.85
N CYS A 66 17.48 -13.46 -2.61
CA CYS A 66 17.25 -12.03 -2.87
C CYS A 66 17.44 -11.17 -1.60
N TRP A 67 18.42 -11.51 -0.77
CA TRP A 67 18.60 -10.85 0.54
C TRP A 67 18.93 -9.35 0.42
N GLU A 68 19.60 -8.92 -0.66
CA GLU A 68 19.98 -7.51 -0.88
C GLU A 68 18.75 -6.62 -1.07
N GLU A 69 17.77 -7.10 -1.83
CA GLU A 69 16.50 -6.41 -2.07
C GLU A 69 15.68 -6.26 -0.79
N HIS A 70 15.65 -7.31 0.03
CA HIS A 70 14.96 -7.30 1.32
C HIS A 70 15.68 -6.43 2.35
N LEU A 71 17.02 -6.43 2.36
CA LEU A 71 17.82 -5.53 3.19
C LEU A 71 17.58 -4.06 2.82
N PHE A 72 17.54 -3.74 1.52
CA PHE A 72 17.15 -2.41 1.04
C PHE A 72 15.79 -1.99 1.58
N SER A 73 14.79 -2.87 1.49
CA SER A 73 13.46 -2.56 1.99
C SER A 73 13.44 -2.34 3.51
N LEU A 74 14.25 -3.07 4.29
CA LEU A 74 14.35 -2.87 5.75
C LEU A 74 14.84 -1.47 6.11
N TYR A 75 15.77 -0.89 5.34
CA TYR A 75 16.25 0.47 5.56
C TYR A 75 15.15 1.54 5.47
N PHE A 76 14.07 1.27 4.72
CA PHE A 76 12.90 2.16 4.66
C PHE A 76 11.82 1.79 5.68
N MET A 77 11.54 0.49 5.87
CA MET A 77 10.45 0.04 6.73
C MET A 77 10.71 0.33 8.21
N ILE A 78 11.95 0.18 8.69
CA ILE A 78 12.28 0.40 10.11
C ILE A 78 12.07 1.88 10.50
N PRO A 79 12.65 2.87 9.80
CA PRO A 79 12.37 4.28 10.09
C PRO A 79 10.90 4.64 9.90
N PHE A 80 10.24 4.11 8.86
CA PHE A 80 8.81 4.36 8.63
C PHE A 80 7.96 3.95 9.85
N ILE A 81 8.18 2.74 10.38
CA ILE A 81 7.47 2.25 11.57
C ILE A 81 7.82 3.12 12.79
N ALA A 82 9.11 3.43 13.00
CA ALA A 82 9.55 4.25 14.12
C ALA A 82 8.93 5.65 14.12
N CYS A 83 8.76 6.27 12.95
CA CYS A 83 8.13 7.58 12.80
C CYS A 83 6.59 7.53 12.88
N THR A 84 5.97 6.43 12.44
CA THR A 84 4.50 6.32 12.41
C THR A 84 3.88 5.90 13.74
N ILE A 85 4.58 5.15 14.59
CA ILE A 85 4.07 4.75 15.92
C ILE A 85 3.73 5.97 16.81
N PRO A 86 4.58 6.99 16.97
CA PRO A 86 4.23 8.19 17.74
C PRO A 86 3.03 8.94 17.16
N ILE A 87 2.91 8.97 15.84
CA ILE A 87 1.76 9.56 15.15
C ILE A 87 0.49 8.77 15.49
N LEU A 88 0.55 7.44 15.48
CA LEU A 88 -0.58 6.59 15.86
C LEU A 88 -1.03 6.89 17.29
N ILE A 89 -0.10 7.01 18.24
CA ILE A 89 -0.44 7.29 19.64
C ILE A 89 -1.26 8.59 19.76
N LYS A 90 -0.91 9.62 18.98
CA LYS A 90 -1.63 10.91 18.98
C LYS A 90 -2.87 10.94 18.09
N ASN A 91 -2.96 10.07 17.10
CA ASN A 91 -4.11 9.94 16.20
C ASN A 91 -5.11 8.87 16.67
N TRP A 92 -4.76 8.04 17.65
CA TRP A 92 -5.63 7.00 18.20
C TRP A 92 -6.84 7.62 18.88
N TYR A 93 -7.95 6.89 18.91
CA TYR A 93 -9.19 7.40 19.49
C TYR A 93 -9.06 7.69 20.99
N PRO A 94 -9.46 8.89 21.47
CA PRO A 94 -9.91 10.08 20.72
C PRO A 94 -8.72 10.87 20.12
N ALA A 95 -8.76 11.14 18.81
CA ALA A 95 -7.62 11.72 18.09
C ALA A 95 -7.30 13.16 18.55
N GLU A 96 -6.05 13.39 18.92
CA GLU A 96 -5.51 14.73 19.21
C GLU A 96 -5.02 15.43 17.93
N ILE A 97 -4.54 14.66 16.95
CA ILE A 97 -4.04 15.16 15.66
C ILE A 97 -4.65 14.38 14.49
N PHE A 98 -4.73 15.02 13.32
CA PHE A 98 -5.05 14.36 12.05
C PHE A 98 -3.84 14.35 11.14
N VAL A 99 -3.70 13.27 10.38
CA VAL A 99 -2.52 13.02 9.55
C VAL A 99 -2.64 13.57 8.13
N GLY A 100 -3.88 13.71 7.66
CA GLY A 100 -4.22 14.25 6.35
C GLY A 100 -3.66 13.45 5.17
N ASP A 101 -3.77 14.04 3.98
CA ASP A 101 -3.27 13.45 2.73
C ASP A 101 -1.75 13.23 2.78
N THR A 102 -1.02 14.07 3.52
CA THR A 102 0.44 14.01 3.65
C THR A 102 0.92 12.63 4.10
N LEU A 103 0.34 12.06 5.16
CA LEU A 103 0.75 10.74 5.62
C LEU A 103 0.27 9.63 4.68
N CYS A 104 -0.92 9.76 4.10
CA CYS A 104 -1.44 8.76 3.16
C CYS A 104 -0.53 8.64 1.93
N TYR A 105 -0.12 9.78 1.37
CA TYR A 105 0.80 9.83 0.24
C TYR A 105 2.21 9.37 0.61
N PHE A 106 2.72 9.79 1.77
CA PHE A 106 4.01 9.31 2.28
C PHE A 106 4.02 7.78 2.46
N SER A 107 2.99 7.22 3.09
CA SER A 107 2.87 5.78 3.34
C SER A 107 2.76 5.00 2.05
N GLY A 108 1.81 5.38 1.18
CA GLY A 108 1.61 4.71 -0.10
C GLY A 108 2.85 4.73 -1.00
N MET A 109 3.55 5.87 -1.06
CA MET A 109 4.77 5.98 -1.86
C MET A 109 5.92 5.17 -1.24
N THR A 110 6.07 5.18 0.08
CA THR A 110 7.08 4.37 0.79
C THR A 110 6.89 2.88 0.49
N PHE A 111 5.65 2.39 0.55
CA PHE A 111 5.34 1.00 0.19
C PHE A 111 5.60 0.70 -1.29
N ALA A 112 5.16 1.58 -2.20
CA ALA A 112 5.40 1.40 -3.62
C ALA A 112 6.89 1.34 -3.96
N VAL A 113 7.71 2.21 -3.38
CA VAL A 113 9.17 2.24 -3.58
C VAL A 113 9.79 0.91 -3.18
N VAL A 114 9.52 0.43 -1.95
CA VAL A 114 10.11 -0.84 -1.51
C VAL A 114 9.57 -2.04 -2.27
N GLY A 115 8.30 -2.05 -2.66
CA GLY A 115 7.73 -3.13 -3.45
C GLY A 115 8.25 -3.18 -4.89
N ILE A 116 8.50 -2.02 -5.50
CA ILE A 116 9.01 -1.92 -6.87
C ILE A 116 10.50 -2.26 -6.92
N ILE A 117 11.32 -1.58 -6.11
CA ILE A 117 12.78 -1.77 -6.09
C ILE A 117 13.14 -3.11 -5.46
N GLY A 118 12.42 -3.53 -4.42
CA GLY A 118 12.60 -4.84 -3.81
C GLY A 118 12.03 -6.01 -4.61
N HIS A 119 11.47 -5.76 -5.80
CA HIS A 119 10.91 -6.79 -6.69
C HIS A 119 9.78 -7.66 -6.11
N PHE A 120 9.18 -7.29 -4.96
CA PHE A 120 8.07 -8.02 -4.32
C PHE A 120 6.72 -7.28 -4.39
N SER A 121 6.52 -6.37 -5.35
CA SER A 121 5.26 -5.59 -5.52
C SER A 121 4.00 -6.46 -5.52
N LYS A 122 4.07 -7.69 -6.03
CA LYS A 122 2.94 -8.64 -6.00
C LYS A 122 2.58 -9.05 -4.56
N THR A 123 3.57 -9.39 -3.75
CA THR A 123 3.38 -9.73 -2.32
C THR A 123 2.89 -8.51 -1.54
N MET A 124 3.46 -7.34 -1.81
CA MET A 124 3.00 -6.08 -1.21
C MET A 124 1.51 -5.84 -1.51
N LEU A 125 1.06 -6.03 -2.75
CA LEU A 125 -0.36 -5.87 -3.11
C LEU A 125 -1.28 -6.87 -2.38
N LEU A 126 -0.77 -8.03 -1.95
CA LEU A 126 -1.53 -8.95 -1.09
C LEU A 126 -1.74 -8.38 0.32
N PHE A 127 -0.77 -7.62 0.85
CA PHE A 127 -0.98 -6.90 2.12
C PHE A 127 -1.98 -5.74 1.98
N PHE A 128 -2.21 -5.26 0.76
CA PHE A 128 -3.19 -4.23 0.41
C PHE A 128 -4.60 -4.78 0.13
N ILE A 129 -4.91 -6.06 0.43
CA ILE A 129 -6.22 -6.64 0.12
C ILE A 129 -7.40 -5.79 0.63
N PRO A 130 -7.42 -5.30 1.89
CA PRO A 130 -8.52 -4.45 2.37
C PRO A 130 -8.67 -3.16 1.55
N GLN A 131 -7.55 -2.51 1.21
CA GLN A 131 -7.51 -1.29 0.40
C GLN A 131 -7.99 -1.53 -1.03
N ILE A 132 -7.59 -2.66 -1.63
CA ILE A 132 -8.05 -3.10 -2.95
C ILE A 132 -9.56 -3.31 -2.93
N ILE A 133 -10.09 -4.01 -1.93
CA ILE A 133 -11.53 -4.25 -1.81
C ILE A 133 -12.28 -2.91 -1.67
N ASN A 134 -11.84 -2.01 -0.79
CA ASN A 134 -12.46 -0.70 -0.62
C ASN A 134 -12.41 0.15 -1.91
N PHE A 135 -11.28 0.11 -2.63
CA PHE A 135 -11.13 0.78 -3.92
C PHE A 135 -12.12 0.26 -4.94
N LEU A 136 -12.22 -1.07 -5.11
CA LEU A 136 -13.14 -1.72 -6.05
C LEU A 136 -14.60 -1.40 -5.72
N LEU A 137 -14.98 -1.46 -4.45
CA LEU A 137 -16.33 -1.10 -4.00
C LEU A 137 -16.63 0.39 -4.23
N SER A 138 -15.61 1.24 -4.16
CA SER A 138 -15.72 2.68 -4.40
C SER A 138 -15.77 3.07 -5.88
N ILE A 139 -15.37 2.20 -6.82
CA ILE A 139 -15.28 2.51 -8.26
C ILE A 139 -16.55 3.17 -8.82
N PRO A 140 -17.78 2.65 -8.58
CA PRO A 140 -18.98 3.26 -9.13
C PRO A 140 -19.17 4.73 -8.72
N GLN A 141 -18.78 5.08 -7.50
CA GLN A 141 -18.83 6.45 -7.00
C GLN A 141 -17.65 7.29 -7.52
N LEU A 142 -16.43 6.75 -7.49
CA LEU A 142 -15.22 7.47 -7.92
C LEU A 142 -15.28 7.86 -9.40
N PHE A 143 -15.83 7.01 -10.26
CA PHE A 143 -16.05 7.30 -11.68
C PHE A 143 -17.37 8.04 -11.96
N HIS A 144 -18.10 8.44 -10.90
CA HIS A 144 -19.35 9.21 -11.00
C HIS A 144 -20.46 8.50 -11.78
N PHE A 145 -20.43 7.16 -11.85
CA PHE A 145 -21.56 6.37 -12.32
C PHE A 145 -22.74 6.43 -11.32
N ILE A 146 -22.43 6.65 -10.04
CA ILE A 146 -23.38 6.91 -8.95
C ILE A 146 -22.96 8.23 -8.27
N PRO A 147 -23.90 9.08 -7.79
CA PRO A 147 -23.55 10.30 -7.07
C PRO A 147 -22.57 10.05 -5.92
N CYS A 148 -21.44 10.76 -5.92
CA CYS A 148 -20.42 10.64 -4.90
C CYS A 148 -20.50 11.86 -3.94
N PRO A 149 -20.95 11.68 -2.69
CA PRO A 149 -20.93 12.78 -1.72
C PRO A 149 -19.48 13.12 -1.35
N ARG A 150 -19.25 14.37 -0.93
CA ARG A 150 -17.92 14.86 -0.55
C ARG A 150 -17.31 14.07 0.62
N HIS A 151 -18.14 13.68 1.59
CA HIS A 151 -17.73 12.86 2.74
C HIS A 151 -18.53 11.56 2.74
N ARG A 152 -17.82 10.42 2.76
CA ARG A 152 -18.39 9.06 2.73
C ARG A 152 -18.33 8.35 4.08
N LEU A 153 -18.16 9.12 5.15
CA LEU A 153 -17.99 8.62 6.51
C LEU A 153 -19.32 8.14 7.11
N PRO A 154 -19.29 7.14 8.01
CA PRO A 154 -20.48 6.76 8.76
C PRO A 154 -21.03 7.95 9.55
N ARG A 155 -22.35 7.97 9.73
CA ARG A 155 -23.05 8.99 10.53
C ARG A 155 -23.00 8.68 12.01
#